data_AF-A0A1K1QCQ1-F1
#
_entry.id   AF-A0A1K1QCQ1-F1
#
_cell.length_a   1.000
_cell.length_b   1.000
_cell.length_c   1.000
_cell.angle_alpha   90.00
_cell.angle_beta   90.00
_cell.angle_gamma   90.00
#
_symmetry.space_group_name_H-M   'P 1'
#
loop_
_entity.id
_entity.type
_entity.pdbx_description
1 polymer ?
#
loop_
_entity_poly.entity_id
_entity_poly.type
_entity_poly.pdbx_seq_one_letter_code
_entity_poly.pdbx_strand_id
1 'polypeptide(L)'
;MKNRIKILLLILPYFLFSFSTQEDVLSYFVTAKSGLNYRDAANGKILGKLPYLAEVKIVAYTGIFDEIKDENKLIKGEWVGVQQNNKTVYVFNAFLSTSKIEVTQEQNTILNKDQENLYAGFKVFDLTNNSDIENSPGFVNLSELLDYEEEQGVSMVPEKYLESISIEESRSYLKIEDTYRDYFFKNTKISKTDKLFIYNYKLDVLLTFNLKDLDVVIYLSPYEGHTSGITDSDYMYGFKIDAKHIKNWGKYSLNSFVYLGKENPFTRGKMKPMIWTKIPPSQFPLDLKSYSVTIDQKLKGLYTFKNDDLTYYYSDYGHLVVLDAEKKVKLNEILYQGESASLAPISIVGEENSETEKEQWAGTLFKDKSSVLFGFHYVSFGCPHIKVISNEFNYIPILCDNRH
;
A
#
# COMPACT_ATOMS: atom_id res chain seq x y z
N MET A 1 14.58 -93.29 28.52
CA MET A 1 13.65 -92.63 27.57
C MET A 1 12.71 -91.72 28.34
N LYS A 2 12.82 -90.40 28.19
CA LYS A 2 11.71 -89.44 28.35
C LYS A 2 12.15 -88.05 27.87
N ASN A 3 11.40 -87.62 26.87
CA ASN A 3 11.43 -86.41 26.05
C ASN A 3 12.00 -85.13 26.67
N ARG A 4 12.98 -84.56 25.97
CA ARG A 4 13.32 -83.13 26.05
C ARG A 4 12.31 -82.33 25.23
N ILE A 5 11.49 -81.52 25.89
CA ILE A 5 10.63 -80.52 25.26
C ILE A 5 11.52 -79.31 24.92
N LYS A 6 11.66 -79.02 23.62
CA LYS A 6 12.26 -77.78 23.12
C LYS A 6 11.23 -76.66 23.24
N ILE A 7 11.50 -75.66 24.07
CA ILE A 7 10.76 -74.40 24.07
C ILE A 7 11.36 -73.51 22.99
N LEU A 8 10.56 -73.20 21.98
CA LEU A 8 10.86 -72.30 20.89
C LEU A 8 10.59 -70.87 21.39
N LEU A 9 11.65 -70.12 21.71
CA LEU A 9 11.57 -68.71 22.05
C LEU A 9 11.48 -67.89 20.76
N LEU A 10 10.29 -67.39 20.44
CA LEU A 10 10.01 -66.44 19.37
C LEU A 10 10.65 -65.09 19.72
N ILE A 11 11.72 -64.73 19.02
CA ILE A 11 12.35 -63.41 19.07
C ILE A 11 11.52 -62.49 18.17
N LEU A 12 10.71 -61.62 18.78
CA LEU A 12 10.10 -60.49 18.07
C LEU A 12 11.20 -59.46 17.74
N PRO A 13 11.39 -59.07 16.46
CA PRO A 13 12.28 -57.97 16.13
C PRO A 13 11.65 -56.67 16.61
N TYR A 14 12.25 -56.06 17.64
CA TYR A 14 12.00 -54.67 17.99
C TYR A 14 12.40 -53.80 16.80
N PHE A 15 11.40 -53.37 16.03
CA PHE A 15 11.53 -52.25 15.11
C PHE A 15 11.84 -51.01 15.97
N LEU A 16 13.12 -50.66 16.05
CA LEU A 16 13.55 -49.36 16.55
C LEU A 16 13.08 -48.33 15.52
N PHE A 17 11.87 -47.80 15.73
CA PHE A 17 11.46 -46.54 15.14
C PHE A 17 12.37 -45.47 15.73
N SER A 18 13.43 -45.12 15.02
CA SER A 18 14.16 -43.88 15.24
C SER A 18 13.20 -42.75 14.90
N PHE A 19 12.47 -42.24 15.89
CA PHE A 19 11.88 -40.92 15.81
C PHE A 19 13.04 -39.93 15.67
N SER A 20 13.29 -39.45 14.45
CA SER A 20 14.04 -38.21 14.28
C SER A 20 13.13 -37.12 14.84
N THR A 21 13.43 -36.64 16.05
CA THR A 21 12.88 -35.38 16.53
C THR A 21 13.41 -34.30 15.59
N GLN A 22 12.57 -33.83 14.67
CA GLN A 22 12.82 -32.59 13.97
C GLN A 22 12.80 -31.50 15.04
N GLU A 23 13.98 -31.09 15.49
CA GLU A 23 14.12 -29.95 16.38
C GLU A 23 13.54 -28.74 15.63
N ASP A 24 12.43 -28.20 16.10
CA ASP A 24 11.87 -26.96 15.58
C ASP A 24 12.90 -25.86 15.83
N VAL A 25 13.71 -25.58 14.80
CA VAL A 25 14.70 -24.51 14.87
C VAL A 25 13.95 -23.19 14.94
N LEU A 26 13.92 -22.61 16.14
CA LEU A 26 13.24 -21.35 16.41
C LEU A 26 13.81 -20.25 15.50
N SER A 27 12.98 -19.75 14.59
CA SER A 27 13.33 -18.62 13.71
C SER A 27 13.10 -17.29 14.42
N TYR A 28 13.93 -16.31 14.09
CA TYR A 28 13.88 -14.94 14.60
C TYR A 28 13.74 -13.96 13.44
N PHE A 29 13.18 -12.78 13.69
CA PHE A 29 12.99 -11.73 12.70
C PHE A 29 13.72 -10.46 13.12
N VAL A 30 14.38 -9.81 12.17
CA VAL A 30 15.05 -8.52 12.41
C VAL A 30 14.02 -7.43 12.70
N THR A 31 14.11 -6.80 13.86
CA THR A 31 13.17 -5.75 14.31
C THR A 31 13.72 -4.33 14.11
N ALA A 32 15.01 -4.18 13.81
CA ALA A 32 15.61 -2.89 13.49
C ALA A 32 15.08 -2.37 12.14
N LYS A 33 14.28 -1.30 12.15
CA LYS A 33 13.67 -0.70 10.95
C LYS A 33 14.69 -0.30 9.88
N SER A 34 15.84 0.21 10.30
CA SER A 34 16.94 0.59 9.40
C SER A 34 17.79 -0.59 8.90
N GLY A 35 17.40 -1.82 9.27
CA GLY A 35 18.14 -3.06 9.10
C GLY A 35 19.22 -3.29 10.16
N LEU A 36 19.58 -4.55 10.41
CA LEU A 36 20.49 -4.96 11.48
C LEU A 36 21.89 -5.24 10.94
N ASN A 37 22.88 -4.46 11.37
CA ASN A 37 24.27 -4.68 10.98
C ASN A 37 24.76 -6.04 11.49
N TYR A 38 25.38 -6.82 10.59
CA TYR A 38 26.08 -8.06 10.96
C TYR A 38 27.60 -7.88 10.83
N ARG A 39 28.34 -8.57 11.70
CA ARG A 39 29.78 -8.39 11.92
C ARG A 39 30.55 -9.70 11.80
N ASP A 40 31.86 -9.60 11.64
CA ASP A 40 32.79 -10.74 11.57
C ASP A 40 33.02 -11.41 12.93
N ALA A 41 32.91 -10.64 14.02
CA ALA A 41 32.93 -11.09 15.41
C ALA A 41 31.92 -10.29 16.25
N ALA A 42 31.67 -10.71 17.49
CA ALA A 42 30.92 -9.91 18.46
C ALA A 42 31.57 -8.52 18.61
N ASN A 43 30.79 -7.47 18.33
CA ASN A 43 31.27 -6.08 18.25
C ASN A 43 32.47 -5.84 17.29
N GLY A 44 32.65 -6.72 16.30
CA GLY A 44 33.74 -6.65 15.33
C GLY A 44 33.50 -5.67 14.18
N LYS A 45 34.14 -5.88 13.04
CA LYS A 45 33.95 -5.07 11.84
C LYS A 45 32.58 -5.34 11.21
N ILE A 46 31.88 -4.29 10.80
CA ILE A 46 30.63 -4.41 10.04
C ILE A 46 30.94 -5.04 8.68
N LEU A 47 30.30 -6.18 8.39
CA LEU A 47 30.40 -6.89 7.12
C LEU A 47 29.25 -6.56 6.17
N GLY A 48 28.12 -6.14 6.73
CA GLY A 48 26.93 -5.78 5.99
C GLY A 48 25.75 -5.58 6.92
N LYS A 49 24.54 -5.63 6.36
CA LYS A 49 23.31 -5.37 7.08
C LYS A 49 22.20 -6.31 6.61
N LEU A 50 21.49 -6.90 7.57
CA LEU A 50 20.28 -7.68 7.34
C LEU A 50 19.09 -6.73 7.17
N PRO A 51 18.20 -6.96 6.18
CA PRO A 51 16.98 -6.17 6.02
C PRO A 51 16.06 -6.25 7.25
N TYR A 52 15.21 -5.24 7.43
CA TYR A 52 14.11 -5.31 8.38
C TYR A 52 13.18 -6.49 8.05
N LEU A 53 12.68 -7.19 9.07
CA LEU A 53 11.90 -8.42 8.98
C LEU A 53 12.61 -9.61 8.31
N ALA A 54 13.93 -9.51 8.05
CA ALA A 54 14.70 -10.66 7.62
C ALA A 54 14.60 -11.78 8.67
N GLU A 55 14.22 -12.97 8.22
CA GLU A 55 14.24 -14.16 9.04
C GLU A 55 15.69 -14.65 9.22
N VAL A 56 16.10 -14.88 10.45
CA VAL A 56 17.40 -15.41 10.81
C VAL A 56 17.27 -16.54 11.82
N LYS A 57 18.26 -17.42 11.81
CA LYS A 57 18.40 -18.50 12.78
C LYS A 57 19.61 -18.22 13.65
N ILE A 58 19.42 -18.16 14.95
CA ILE A 58 20.54 -18.09 15.90
C ILE A 58 21.20 -19.46 15.94
N VAL A 59 22.47 -19.50 15.55
CA VAL A 59 23.30 -20.72 15.52
C VAL A 59 24.39 -20.72 16.58
N ALA A 60 24.61 -19.59 17.27
CA ALA A 60 25.54 -19.49 18.39
C ALA A 60 25.14 -18.37 19.36
N TYR A 61 25.27 -18.63 20.65
CA TYR A 61 25.25 -17.63 21.72
C TYR A 61 26.70 -17.36 22.14
N THR A 62 27.09 -16.10 22.24
CA THR A 62 28.50 -15.73 22.50
C THR A 62 28.78 -15.46 23.97
N GLY A 63 27.74 -15.17 24.78
CA GLY A 63 27.87 -14.68 26.14
C GLY A 63 28.45 -13.27 26.24
N ILE A 64 28.62 -12.57 25.11
CA ILE A 64 29.14 -11.20 25.06
C ILE A 64 27.96 -10.24 25.02
N PHE A 65 27.73 -9.58 26.15
CA PHE A 65 26.68 -8.58 26.31
C PHE A 65 27.20 -7.18 26.04
N ASP A 66 26.35 -6.34 25.46
CA ASP A 66 26.68 -4.95 25.13
C ASP A 66 25.46 -4.05 25.36
N GLU A 67 25.70 -2.74 25.28
CA GLU A 67 24.69 -1.70 25.44
C GLU A 67 24.79 -0.70 24.27
N ILE A 68 23.75 -0.65 23.44
CA ILE A 68 23.69 0.24 22.27
C ILE A 68 22.69 1.35 22.53
N LYS A 69 23.10 2.59 22.26
CA LYS A 69 22.19 3.74 22.27
C LYS A 69 21.47 3.84 20.92
N ASP A 70 20.17 3.64 20.92
CA ASP A 70 19.29 3.74 19.75
C ASP A 70 18.16 4.73 20.05
N GLU A 71 18.02 5.78 19.24
CA GLU A 71 17.00 6.84 19.42
C GLU A 71 16.85 7.36 20.88
N ASN A 72 17.98 7.59 21.55
CA ASN A 72 18.08 8.00 22.96
C ASN A 72 17.66 6.97 24.02
N LYS A 73 17.28 5.77 23.60
CA LYS A 73 17.04 4.63 24.50
C LYS A 73 18.29 3.76 24.54
N LEU A 74 18.66 3.33 25.74
CA LEU A 74 19.76 2.39 25.93
C LEU A 74 19.20 0.98 25.86
N ILE A 75 19.65 0.22 24.87
CA ILE A 75 19.18 -1.13 24.58
C ILE A 75 20.31 -2.10 24.94
N LYS A 76 20.01 -3.05 25.82
CA LYS A 76 20.95 -4.09 26.26
C LYS A 76 20.63 -5.40 25.55
N GLY A 77 21.67 -6.15 25.23
CA GLY A 77 21.52 -7.40 24.48
C GLY A 77 22.82 -8.18 24.42
N GLU A 78 22.73 -9.34 23.80
CA GLU A 78 23.85 -10.23 23.53
C GLU A 78 24.20 -10.19 22.03
N TRP A 79 25.48 -10.28 21.71
CA TRP A 79 25.90 -10.62 20.37
C TRP A 79 25.64 -12.11 20.11
N VAL A 80 24.91 -12.44 19.06
CA VAL A 80 24.57 -13.82 18.68
C VAL A 80 25.04 -14.11 17.27
N GLY A 81 25.47 -15.34 17.04
CA GLY A 81 25.82 -15.83 15.71
C GLY A 81 24.57 -16.24 14.95
N VAL A 82 24.40 -15.75 13.73
CA VAL A 82 23.34 -16.12 12.79
C VAL A 82 23.93 -16.63 11.48
N GLN A 83 23.18 -17.49 10.78
CA GLN A 83 23.62 -18.05 9.51
C GLN A 83 23.35 -17.08 8.36
N GLN A 84 24.39 -16.66 7.64
CA GLN A 84 24.31 -15.84 6.43
C GLN A 84 25.24 -16.42 5.35
N ASN A 85 24.72 -16.81 4.19
CA ASN A 85 25.51 -17.35 3.06
C ASN A 85 26.47 -18.50 3.46
N ASN A 86 25.98 -19.48 4.22
CA ASN A 86 26.76 -20.60 4.74
C ASN A 86 27.90 -20.23 5.71
N LYS A 87 27.89 -19.00 6.25
CA LYS A 87 28.84 -18.55 7.28
C LYS A 87 28.07 -18.06 8.50
N THR A 88 28.67 -18.25 9.68
CA THR A 88 28.19 -17.58 10.89
C THR A 88 28.67 -16.14 10.88
N VAL A 89 27.74 -15.20 11.05
CA VAL A 89 28.00 -13.76 11.25
C VAL A 89 27.34 -13.31 12.55
N TYR A 90 27.80 -12.22 13.14
CA TYR A 90 27.37 -11.80 14.49
C TYR A 90 26.46 -10.57 14.43
N VAL A 91 25.32 -10.66 15.12
CA VAL A 91 24.30 -9.59 15.20
C VAL A 91 23.90 -9.36 16.65
N PHE A 92 23.31 -8.20 16.95
CA PHE A 92 22.87 -7.88 18.31
C PHE A 92 21.42 -8.33 18.53
N ASN A 93 21.20 -9.28 19.46
CA ASN A 93 19.93 -9.99 19.59
C ASN A 93 18.77 -9.12 20.09
N ALA A 94 19.05 -7.95 20.67
CA ALA A 94 18.00 -7.03 21.11
C ALA A 94 17.16 -6.49 19.93
N PHE A 95 17.65 -6.66 18.71
CA PHE A 95 16.95 -6.35 17.46
C PHE A 95 16.41 -7.61 16.75
N LEU A 96 16.18 -8.70 17.48
CA LEU A 96 15.58 -9.93 16.99
C LEU A 96 14.30 -10.25 17.76
N SER A 97 13.28 -10.76 17.07
CA SER A 97 12.00 -11.19 17.67
C SER A 97 11.64 -12.61 17.23
N THR A 98 11.13 -13.43 18.16
CA THR A 98 10.61 -14.78 17.87
C THR A 98 9.18 -14.76 17.34
N SER A 99 8.43 -13.69 17.59
CA SER A 99 7.14 -13.46 16.97
C SER A 99 7.38 -12.92 15.57
N LYS A 100 6.87 -13.62 14.55
CA LYS A 100 6.64 -13.01 13.23
C LYS A 100 5.78 -11.80 13.50
N ILE A 101 6.31 -10.61 13.24
CA ILE A 101 5.53 -9.39 13.40
C ILE A 101 4.42 -9.49 12.35
N GLU A 102 3.24 -9.94 12.77
CA GLU A 102 2.03 -9.70 12.02
C GLU A 102 1.88 -8.18 12.00
N VAL A 103 2.09 -7.60 10.83
CA VAL A 103 1.89 -6.17 10.62
C VAL A 103 0.39 -5.93 10.77
N THR A 104 -0.06 -5.72 12.00
CA THR A 104 -1.41 -5.26 12.26
C THR A 104 -1.55 -3.84 11.71
N GLN A 105 -2.75 -3.47 11.28
CA GLN A 105 -3.01 -2.13 10.73
C GLN A 105 -2.58 -1.00 11.69
N GLU A 106 -2.54 -1.28 12.99
CA GLU A 106 -2.04 -0.38 14.02
C GLU A 106 -0.53 -0.08 13.91
N GLN A 107 0.27 -1.03 13.42
CA GLN A 107 1.70 -0.82 13.16
C GLN A 107 1.98 -0.09 11.85
N ASN A 108 1.09 -0.14 10.85
CA ASN A 108 1.14 0.79 9.71
C ASN A 108 0.93 2.24 10.16
N THR A 109 0.12 2.45 11.21
CA THR A 109 -0.07 3.77 11.83
C THR A 109 1.13 4.21 12.66
N ILE A 110 1.86 3.27 13.30
CA ILE A 110 3.10 3.55 14.06
C ILE A 110 4.33 3.69 13.14
N LEU A 111 4.32 3.09 11.93
CA LEU A 111 5.32 3.27 10.87
C LEU A 111 5.42 4.72 10.38
N ASN A 112 4.34 5.52 10.54
CA ASN A 112 4.28 6.93 10.17
C ASN A 112 4.50 7.91 11.35
N LYS A 113 4.69 7.43 12.58
CA LYS A 113 4.72 8.33 13.76
C LYS A 113 6.03 9.09 13.95
N ASP A 114 7.14 8.61 13.38
CA ASP A 114 8.46 9.24 13.52
C ASP A 114 8.93 9.97 12.25
N GLN A 115 8.17 9.88 11.15
CA GLN A 115 8.37 10.68 9.93
C GLN A 115 7.06 11.39 9.59
N GLU A 116 7.00 12.69 9.83
CA GLU A 116 5.86 13.51 9.43
C GLU A 116 5.70 13.43 7.91
N ASN A 117 4.63 12.79 7.44
CA ASN A 117 4.31 12.82 6.02
C ASN A 117 4.00 14.26 5.63
N LEU A 118 4.93 14.89 4.89
CA LEU A 118 4.86 16.30 4.48
C LEU A 118 3.61 16.61 3.63
N TYR A 119 2.95 15.58 3.10
CA TYR A 119 1.77 15.69 2.26
C TYR A 119 0.47 15.28 2.96
N ALA A 120 0.47 15.03 4.29
CA ALA A 120 -0.72 14.64 5.03
C ALA A 120 -1.87 15.67 4.91
N GLY A 121 -1.54 16.96 4.84
CA GLY A 121 -2.52 18.04 4.61
C GLY A 121 -2.96 18.21 3.15
N PHE A 122 -2.32 17.54 2.20
CA PHE A 122 -2.61 17.63 0.78
C PHE A 122 -3.52 16.47 0.35
N LYS A 123 -4.83 16.67 0.49
CA LYS A 123 -5.85 15.65 0.27
C LYS A 123 -6.27 15.58 -1.20
N VAL A 124 -6.19 14.39 -1.79
CA VAL A 124 -6.67 14.08 -3.14
C VAL A 124 -7.82 13.08 -3.02
N PHE A 125 -8.76 13.09 -3.95
CA PHE A 125 -9.90 12.18 -3.97
C PHE A 125 -10.00 11.51 -5.34
N ASP A 126 -10.74 10.41 -5.41
CA ASP A 126 -11.10 9.77 -6.66
C ASP A 126 -12.44 10.29 -7.19
N LEU A 127 -12.60 10.22 -8.51
CA LEU A 127 -13.89 10.30 -9.16
C LEU A 127 -14.36 8.88 -9.47
N THR A 128 -15.52 8.51 -8.94
CA THR A 128 -16.14 7.21 -9.19
C THR A 128 -17.37 7.37 -10.05
N ASN A 129 -17.71 6.36 -10.85
CA ASN A 129 -19.01 6.26 -11.52
C ASN A 129 -19.40 4.79 -11.70
N ASN A 130 -20.69 4.52 -11.86
CA ASN A 130 -21.16 3.17 -12.13
C ASN A 130 -20.95 2.84 -13.61
N SER A 131 -19.94 2.03 -13.92
CA SER A 131 -19.62 1.67 -15.31
C SER A 131 -20.69 0.88 -16.03
N ASP A 132 -21.58 0.23 -15.27
CA ASP A 132 -22.63 -0.64 -15.83
C ASP A 132 -23.86 0.16 -16.25
N ILE A 133 -23.92 1.44 -15.87
CA ILE A 133 -24.98 2.37 -16.26
C ILE A 133 -24.42 3.31 -17.34
N GLU A 134 -25.00 3.24 -18.53
CA GLU A 134 -24.65 4.16 -19.61
C GLU A 134 -24.95 5.61 -19.17
N ASN A 135 -23.99 6.52 -19.38
CA ASN A 135 -24.08 7.91 -18.92
C ASN A 135 -24.29 8.01 -17.38
N SER A 136 -23.69 7.11 -16.60
CA SER A 136 -23.63 7.26 -15.14
C SER A 136 -22.94 8.57 -14.75
N PRO A 137 -23.55 9.38 -13.87
CA PRO A 137 -22.89 10.57 -13.35
C PRO A 137 -21.68 10.19 -12.49
N GLY A 138 -20.73 11.11 -12.39
CA GLY A 138 -19.59 10.97 -11.51
C GLY A 138 -19.94 11.32 -10.07
N PHE A 139 -19.23 10.72 -9.13
CA PHE A 139 -19.35 10.97 -7.71
C PHE A 139 -17.99 11.17 -7.08
N VAL A 140 -17.83 12.33 -6.44
CA VAL A 140 -16.66 12.67 -5.63
C VAL A 140 -17.06 12.45 -4.18
N ASN A 141 -16.59 11.37 -3.59
CA ASN A 141 -16.91 11.04 -2.20
C ASN A 141 -16.03 11.83 -1.23
N LEU A 142 -16.66 12.46 -0.25
CA LEU A 142 -16.07 13.33 0.76
C LEU A 142 -16.42 12.89 2.18
N SER A 143 -16.98 11.69 2.37
CA SER A 143 -17.33 11.14 3.70
C SER A 143 -16.17 11.18 4.70
N GLU A 144 -14.94 10.90 4.25
CA GLU A 144 -13.71 10.95 5.06
C GLU A 144 -13.34 12.35 5.59
N LEU A 145 -14.00 13.41 5.10
CA LEU A 145 -13.82 14.76 5.62
C LEU A 145 -14.76 15.09 6.76
N LEU A 146 -15.78 14.28 7.00
CA LEU A 146 -16.77 14.54 8.04
C LEU A 146 -16.17 14.24 9.41
N ASP A 147 -16.21 15.25 10.26
CA ASP A 147 -15.80 15.17 11.65
C ASP A 147 -17.00 14.73 12.50
N TYR A 148 -17.22 13.41 12.60
CA TYR A 148 -18.37 12.85 13.32
C TYR A 148 -18.31 13.08 14.85
N GLU A 149 -17.17 13.53 15.38
CA GLU A 149 -17.01 13.72 16.84
C GLU A 149 -17.48 15.10 17.33
N GLU A 150 -17.61 16.12 16.46
CA GLU A 150 -17.87 17.50 16.91
C GLU A 150 -19.37 17.84 17.12
N GLU A 151 -20.33 17.13 16.51
CA GLU A 151 -21.76 17.43 16.68
C GLU A 151 -22.60 16.17 16.92
N GLN A 152 -22.68 15.75 18.19
CA GLN A 152 -23.61 14.71 18.63
C GLN A 152 -25.07 15.13 18.35
N GLY A 153 -25.66 14.60 17.27
CA GLY A 153 -27.11 14.48 17.13
C GLY A 153 -27.76 15.06 15.87
N VAL A 154 -27.02 15.60 14.89
CA VAL A 154 -27.62 16.06 13.62
C VAL A 154 -27.19 15.16 12.47
N SER A 155 -28.10 14.31 12.02
CA SER A 155 -27.94 13.50 10.81
C SER A 155 -27.88 14.40 9.57
N MET A 156 -26.94 14.10 8.68
CA MET A 156 -26.82 14.77 7.39
C MET A 156 -27.81 14.23 6.35
N VAL A 157 -28.43 13.11 6.68
CA VAL A 157 -29.46 12.44 5.90
C VAL A 157 -30.83 12.95 6.33
N PRO A 158 -31.65 13.46 5.39
CA PRO A 158 -33.05 13.77 5.67
C PRO A 158 -33.79 12.57 6.26
N GLU A 159 -34.60 12.78 7.31
CA GLU A 159 -35.29 11.72 8.06
C GLU A 159 -36.09 10.75 7.18
N LYS A 160 -36.65 11.23 6.06
CA LYS A 160 -37.36 10.41 5.08
C LYS A 160 -36.51 9.32 4.40
N TYR A 161 -35.19 9.40 4.50
CA TYR A 161 -34.23 8.44 3.96
C TYR A 161 -33.57 7.60 5.07
N LEU A 162 -33.94 7.82 6.32
CA LEU A 162 -33.56 6.98 7.45
C LEU A 162 -34.58 5.88 7.66
N GLU A 163 -34.17 4.80 8.33
CA GLU A 163 -34.94 3.58 8.62
C GLU A 163 -35.34 2.76 7.40
N SER A 164 -35.78 3.36 6.31
CA SER A 164 -36.11 2.68 5.07
C SER A 164 -36.01 3.59 3.85
N ILE A 165 -35.72 2.98 2.70
CA ILE A 165 -35.61 3.66 1.41
C ILE A 165 -36.16 2.75 0.31
N SER A 166 -36.62 3.30 -0.81
CA SER A 166 -36.97 2.45 -1.95
C SER A 166 -35.73 1.89 -2.66
N ILE A 167 -35.89 0.78 -3.41
CA ILE A 167 -34.82 0.19 -4.23
C ILE A 167 -34.32 1.18 -5.31
N GLU A 168 -35.20 2.06 -5.80
CA GLU A 168 -34.83 3.07 -6.79
C GLU A 168 -33.96 4.16 -6.16
N GLU A 169 -34.38 4.65 -4.99
CA GLU A 169 -33.64 5.67 -4.25
C GLU A 169 -32.30 5.14 -3.71
N SER A 170 -32.23 3.87 -3.26
CA SER A 170 -30.96 3.26 -2.80
C SER A 170 -29.90 3.17 -3.90
N ARG A 171 -30.31 3.25 -5.16
CA ARG A 171 -29.42 3.23 -6.34
C ARG A 171 -29.21 4.61 -6.95
N SER A 172 -29.71 5.66 -6.30
CA SER A 172 -29.74 7.03 -6.83
C SER A 172 -28.92 7.99 -5.99
N TYR A 173 -28.36 9.02 -6.64
CA TYR A 173 -27.79 10.18 -5.95
C TYR A 173 -28.92 11.10 -5.49
N LEU A 174 -29.19 11.12 -4.19
CA LEU A 174 -30.25 11.92 -3.60
C LEU A 174 -29.73 13.31 -3.26
N LYS A 175 -30.28 14.33 -3.90
CA LYS A 175 -29.92 15.72 -3.62
C LYS A 175 -30.41 16.12 -2.23
N ILE A 176 -29.52 16.71 -1.44
CA ILE A 176 -29.87 17.26 -0.13
C ILE A 176 -30.29 18.73 -0.23
N GLU A 177 -31.18 19.15 0.67
CA GLU A 177 -31.73 20.51 0.72
C GLU A 177 -30.69 21.52 1.23
N ASP A 178 -30.94 22.82 1.03
CA ASP A 178 -29.98 23.90 1.33
C ASP A 178 -29.53 23.94 2.80
N THR A 179 -30.41 23.56 3.74
CA THR A 179 -30.09 23.45 5.17
C THR A 179 -29.01 22.40 5.44
N TYR A 180 -29.15 21.20 4.87
CA TYR A 180 -28.18 20.12 4.99
C TYR A 180 -26.90 20.40 4.18
N ARG A 181 -27.02 21.13 3.07
CA ARG A 181 -25.88 21.60 2.28
C ARG A 181 -24.98 22.52 3.09
N ASP A 182 -25.55 23.46 3.83
CA ASP A 182 -24.77 24.38 4.67
C ASP A 182 -24.04 23.64 5.80
N TYR A 183 -24.73 22.65 6.38
CA TYR A 183 -24.14 21.74 7.35
C TYR A 183 -22.98 20.93 6.76
N PHE A 184 -23.12 20.42 5.52
CA PHE A 184 -22.06 19.72 4.81
C PHE A 184 -20.78 20.56 4.66
N PHE A 185 -20.90 21.81 4.19
CA PHE A 185 -19.72 22.68 4.04
C PHE A 185 -19.08 23.03 5.39
N LYS A 186 -19.89 23.22 6.44
CA LYS A 186 -19.40 23.48 7.79
C LYS A 186 -18.59 22.30 8.33
N ASN A 187 -19.13 21.09 8.30
CA ASN A 187 -18.53 19.90 8.92
C ASN A 187 -17.35 19.32 8.13
N THR A 188 -17.35 19.48 6.80
CA THR A 188 -16.19 19.11 5.97
C THR A 188 -15.06 20.16 6.01
N LYS A 189 -15.30 21.33 6.63
CA LYS A 189 -14.38 22.47 6.68
C LYS A 189 -13.98 22.96 5.26
N ILE A 190 -14.85 22.72 4.26
CA ILE A 190 -14.68 23.17 2.87
C ILE A 190 -15.29 24.55 2.68
N SER A 191 -14.59 25.47 2.00
CA SER A 191 -15.18 26.77 1.65
C SER A 191 -16.08 26.68 0.42
N LYS A 192 -17.28 27.26 0.48
CA LYS A 192 -18.18 27.40 -0.68
C LYS A 192 -17.57 28.21 -1.84
N THR A 193 -16.55 29.02 -1.56
CA THR A 193 -15.83 29.81 -2.58
C THR A 193 -14.74 29.03 -3.30
N ASP A 194 -14.39 27.84 -2.78
CA ASP A 194 -13.40 26.99 -3.43
C ASP A 194 -13.96 26.39 -4.72
N LYS A 195 -13.06 25.75 -5.45
CA LYS A 195 -13.33 25.05 -6.70
C LYS A 195 -13.02 23.58 -6.56
N LEU A 196 -13.71 22.79 -7.36
CA LEU A 196 -13.42 21.38 -7.57
C LEU A 196 -12.69 21.24 -8.90
N PHE A 197 -11.49 20.67 -8.85
CA PHE A 197 -10.66 20.36 -10.00
C PHE A 197 -10.66 18.86 -10.21
N ILE A 198 -11.01 18.40 -11.41
CA ILE A 198 -10.93 16.98 -11.79
C ILE A 198 -9.95 16.87 -12.93
N TYR A 199 -8.84 16.16 -12.73
CA TYR A 199 -7.84 15.97 -13.75
C TYR A 199 -7.80 14.51 -14.19
N ASN A 200 -8.21 14.27 -15.44
CA ASN A 200 -7.99 12.99 -16.11
C ASN A 200 -6.59 13.00 -16.72
N TYR A 201 -5.64 12.31 -16.09
CA TYR A 201 -4.24 12.34 -16.47
C TYR A 201 -3.94 11.49 -17.71
N LYS A 202 -4.82 10.54 -18.07
CA LYS A 202 -4.69 9.73 -19.30
C LYS A 202 -5.10 10.51 -20.54
N LEU A 203 -6.20 11.26 -20.44
CA LEU A 203 -6.73 12.09 -21.53
C LEU A 203 -6.13 13.50 -21.56
N ASP A 204 -5.37 13.88 -20.53
CA ASP A 204 -4.90 15.24 -20.28
C ASP A 204 -6.05 16.26 -20.31
N VAL A 205 -7.15 15.97 -19.59
CA VAL A 205 -8.33 16.84 -19.51
C VAL A 205 -8.51 17.31 -18.07
N LEU A 206 -8.59 18.63 -17.88
CA LEU A 206 -8.88 19.26 -16.59
C LEU A 206 -10.28 19.89 -16.62
N LEU A 207 -11.15 19.44 -15.74
CA LEU A 207 -12.44 20.06 -15.46
C LEU A 207 -12.33 20.94 -14.21
N THR A 208 -13.12 22.00 -14.16
CA THR A 208 -13.17 22.93 -13.03
C THR A 208 -14.61 23.36 -12.78
N PHE A 209 -15.04 23.26 -11.53
CA PHE A 209 -16.38 23.62 -11.09
C PHE A 209 -16.31 24.54 -9.87
N ASN A 210 -17.21 25.52 -9.78
CA ASN A 210 -17.36 26.25 -8.52
C ASN A 210 -18.18 25.39 -7.56
N LEU A 211 -17.73 25.25 -6.31
CA LEU A 211 -18.43 24.39 -5.35
C LEU A 211 -19.84 24.86 -5.04
N LYS A 212 -20.06 26.17 -4.99
CA LYS A 212 -21.40 26.76 -4.78
C LYS A 212 -22.43 26.30 -5.82
N ASP A 213 -22.00 25.93 -7.04
CA ASP A 213 -22.89 25.59 -8.17
C ASP A 213 -23.09 24.06 -8.32
N LEU A 214 -22.33 23.23 -7.59
CA LEU A 214 -22.45 21.77 -7.64
C LEU A 214 -23.52 21.25 -6.68
N ASP A 215 -24.29 20.24 -7.09
CA ASP A 215 -25.19 19.52 -6.17
C ASP A 215 -24.39 18.74 -5.13
N VAL A 216 -24.74 18.93 -3.85
CA VAL A 216 -24.33 18.02 -2.79
C VAL A 216 -25.38 16.92 -2.72
N VAL A 217 -24.93 15.68 -2.68
CA VAL A 217 -25.78 14.50 -2.70
C VAL A 217 -25.37 13.52 -1.62
N ILE A 218 -26.33 12.71 -1.19
CA ILE A 218 -26.10 11.47 -0.47
C ILE A 218 -26.31 10.29 -1.40
N TYR A 219 -25.58 9.21 -1.17
CA TYR A 219 -25.70 7.97 -1.92
C TYR A 219 -25.58 6.80 -0.94
N LEU A 220 -26.52 5.86 -0.96
CA LEU A 220 -26.41 4.69 -0.11
C LEU A 220 -25.16 3.91 -0.53
N SER A 221 -24.33 3.57 0.45
CA SER A 221 -23.08 2.88 0.20
C SER A 221 -23.32 1.58 -0.59
N PRO A 222 -22.47 1.24 -1.57
CA PRO A 222 -22.58 -0.03 -2.29
C PRO A 222 -22.34 -1.25 -1.38
N TYR A 223 -21.83 -1.04 -0.16
CA TYR A 223 -21.71 -2.07 0.87
C TYR A 223 -23.05 -2.45 1.50
N GLU A 224 -24.09 -1.63 1.31
CA GLU A 224 -25.41 -1.86 1.88
C GLU A 224 -26.33 -2.60 0.92
N GLY A 225 -26.62 -3.86 1.27
CA GLY A 225 -27.53 -4.71 0.51
C GLY A 225 -29.00 -4.62 0.95
N HIS A 226 -29.33 -3.81 1.95
CA HIS A 226 -30.64 -3.76 2.59
C HIS A 226 -31.30 -2.39 2.42
N THR A 227 -32.64 -2.40 2.40
CA THR A 227 -33.47 -1.19 2.20
C THR A 227 -34.23 -0.78 3.46
N SER A 228 -33.89 -1.39 4.60
CA SER A 228 -34.52 -1.19 5.91
C SER A 228 -33.49 -1.29 7.02
N GLY A 229 -33.69 -0.59 8.13
CA GLY A 229 -32.69 -0.47 9.20
C GLY A 229 -31.56 0.50 8.85
N ILE A 230 -31.79 1.40 7.89
CA ILE A 230 -30.76 2.31 7.37
C ILE A 230 -30.51 3.45 8.35
N THR A 231 -29.25 3.76 8.55
CA THR A 231 -28.72 4.78 9.43
C THR A 231 -27.88 5.80 8.66
N ASP A 232 -27.51 6.89 9.32
CA ASP A 232 -26.69 7.96 8.73
C ASP A 232 -25.31 7.47 8.25
N SER A 233 -24.72 6.48 8.95
CA SER A 233 -23.41 5.90 8.63
C SER A 233 -23.39 5.06 7.36
N ASP A 234 -24.57 4.68 6.87
CA ASP A 234 -24.73 3.84 5.69
C ASP A 234 -24.60 4.67 4.40
N TYR A 235 -24.76 6.00 4.49
CA TYR A 235 -24.66 6.92 3.37
C TYR A 235 -23.24 7.44 3.13
N MET A 236 -22.94 7.67 1.85
CA MET A 236 -21.80 8.42 1.35
C MET A 236 -22.22 9.85 1.06
N TYR A 237 -21.32 10.82 1.28
CA TYR A 237 -21.59 12.24 1.07
C TYR A 237 -20.63 12.83 0.06
N GLY A 238 -21.12 13.66 -0.85
CA GLY A 238 -20.21 14.26 -1.82
C GLY A 238 -20.85 15.09 -2.91
N PHE A 239 -20.09 15.32 -3.97
CA PHE A 239 -20.54 16.08 -5.14
C PHE A 239 -20.90 15.14 -6.29
N LYS A 240 -22.04 15.43 -6.92
CA LYS A 240 -22.44 14.80 -8.18
C LYS A 240 -21.89 15.59 -9.37
N ILE A 241 -21.25 14.87 -10.29
CA ILE A 241 -20.74 15.40 -11.55
C ILE A 241 -21.62 14.90 -12.69
N ASP A 242 -22.19 15.82 -13.46
CA ASP A 242 -23.05 15.46 -14.60
C ASP A 242 -22.26 14.60 -15.61
N ALA A 243 -22.85 13.46 -15.99
CA ALA A 243 -22.27 12.47 -16.88
C ALA A 243 -21.81 13.08 -18.22
N LYS A 244 -22.45 14.14 -18.70
CA LYS A 244 -22.05 14.81 -19.94
C LYS A 244 -20.61 15.33 -19.92
N HIS A 245 -20.07 15.63 -18.73
CA HIS A 245 -18.69 16.11 -18.58
C HIS A 245 -17.65 14.98 -18.64
N ILE A 246 -18.06 13.73 -18.39
CA ILE A 246 -17.15 12.59 -18.20
C ILE A 246 -17.48 11.38 -19.10
N LYS A 247 -18.44 11.51 -20.03
CA LYS A 247 -18.97 10.44 -20.89
C LYS A 247 -17.89 9.62 -21.63
N ASN A 248 -16.74 10.21 -21.92
CA ASN A 248 -15.66 9.58 -22.69
C ASN A 248 -14.43 9.18 -21.85
N TRP A 249 -14.56 9.14 -20.52
CA TRP A 249 -13.42 8.91 -19.62
C TRP A 249 -13.11 7.44 -19.34
N GLY A 250 -13.86 6.52 -19.97
CA GLY A 250 -13.70 5.09 -19.80
C GLY A 250 -14.40 4.54 -18.55
N LYS A 251 -14.20 3.25 -18.28
CA LYS A 251 -14.83 2.57 -17.13
C LYS A 251 -14.30 3.11 -15.80
N TYR A 252 -15.22 3.28 -14.85
CA TYR A 252 -15.00 3.71 -13.46
C TYR A 252 -14.24 5.04 -13.27
N SER A 253 -13.96 5.78 -14.34
CA SER A 253 -13.19 7.04 -14.29
C SER A 253 -11.82 6.91 -13.58
N LEU A 254 -11.23 5.71 -13.55
CA LEU A 254 -10.00 5.36 -12.78
C LEU A 254 -8.78 6.23 -13.10
N ASN A 255 -8.80 6.90 -14.25
CA ASN A 255 -7.69 7.72 -14.71
C ASN A 255 -7.80 9.18 -14.29
N SER A 256 -8.45 9.47 -13.16
CA SER A 256 -8.66 10.85 -12.72
C SER A 256 -8.49 11.04 -11.22
N PHE A 257 -7.96 12.22 -10.88
CA PHE A 257 -7.84 12.68 -9.49
C PHE A 257 -8.62 13.97 -9.31
N VAL A 258 -9.16 14.14 -8.11
CA VAL A 258 -9.95 15.29 -7.70
C VAL A 258 -9.22 16.06 -6.60
N TYR A 259 -9.28 17.38 -6.69
CA TYR A 259 -8.78 18.27 -5.66
C TYR A 259 -9.77 19.41 -5.38
N LEU A 260 -9.89 19.77 -4.10
CA LEU A 260 -10.70 20.87 -3.60
C LEU A 260 -9.79 22.01 -3.15
N GLY A 261 -9.98 23.21 -3.70
CA GLY A 261 -9.24 24.38 -3.24
C GLY A 261 -9.45 25.61 -4.12
N LYS A 262 -8.72 26.68 -3.80
CA LYS A 262 -8.81 27.95 -4.53
C LYS A 262 -8.20 27.88 -5.93
N GLU A 263 -7.14 27.10 -6.08
CA GLU A 263 -6.33 27.02 -7.29
C GLU A 263 -6.12 25.57 -7.74
N ASN A 264 -5.96 25.39 -9.05
CA ASN A 264 -5.69 24.10 -9.65
C ASN A 264 -4.29 23.61 -9.21
N PRO A 265 -4.16 22.45 -8.55
CA PRO A 265 -2.86 21.92 -8.15
C PRO A 265 -2.18 21.11 -9.25
N PHE A 266 -2.91 20.71 -10.30
CA PHE A 266 -2.43 19.73 -11.26
C PHE A 266 -1.53 20.35 -12.33
N THR A 267 -0.51 19.59 -12.70
CA THR A 267 0.36 19.84 -13.84
C THR A 267 -0.08 18.95 -15.01
N ARG A 268 -0.44 19.59 -16.13
CA ARG A 268 -1.00 18.93 -17.31
C ARG A 268 0.07 18.34 -18.23
N GLY A 269 -0.24 17.22 -18.88
CA GLY A 269 0.60 16.59 -19.91
C GLY A 269 1.97 16.06 -19.44
N LYS A 270 2.20 15.95 -18.12
CA LYS A 270 3.47 15.50 -17.53
C LYS A 270 3.43 14.09 -16.93
N MET A 271 2.28 13.44 -16.94
CA MET A 271 2.13 12.04 -16.56
C MET A 271 2.31 11.15 -17.79
N LYS A 272 3.05 10.06 -17.64
CA LYS A 272 3.25 9.07 -18.70
C LYS A 272 2.91 7.67 -18.18
N PRO A 273 2.23 6.83 -18.99
CA PRO A 273 2.08 5.43 -18.67
C PRO A 273 3.46 4.76 -18.75
N MET A 274 3.74 3.86 -17.81
CA MET A 274 4.99 3.13 -17.76
C MET A 274 4.90 1.93 -18.70
N ILE A 275 5.62 2.01 -19.82
CA ILE A 275 5.80 0.88 -20.75
C ILE A 275 7.24 0.41 -20.61
N TRP A 276 7.39 -0.75 -19.97
CA TRP A 276 8.64 -1.30 -19.52
C TRP A 276 9.45 -1.94 -20.65
N THR A 277 10.74 -1.66 -20.69
CA THR A 277 11.69 -2.33 -21.58
C THR A 277 12.43 -3.41 -20.81
N LYS A 278 12.43 -4.64 -21.30
CA LYS A 278 13.15 -5.76 -20.69
C LYS A 278 14.67 -5.52 -20.74
N ILE A 279 15.37 -5.82 -19.64
CA ILE A 279 16.82 -5.64 -19.51
C ILE A 279 17.51 -6.90 -18.96
N PRO A 280 18.80 -7.13 -19.27
CA PRO A 280 19.57 -8.18 -18.64
C PRO A 280 19.92 -7.85 -17.17
N PRO A 281 20.20 -8.85 -16.31
CA PRO A 281 20.60 -8.64 -14.91
C PRO A 281 21.79 -7.70 -14.70
N SER A 282 22.72 -7.64 -15.65
CA SER A 282 23.89 -6.75 -15.59
C SER A 282 23.54 -5.25 -15.65
N GLN A 283 22.32 -4.89 -16.06
CA GLN A 283 21.87 -3.50 -16.13
C GLN A 283 21.01 -3.07 -14.94
N PHE A 284 20.61 -4.01 -14.07
CA PHE A 284 19.86 -3.65 -12.86
C PHE A 284 20.82 -3.01 -11.84
N PRO A 285 20.43 -1.89 -11.19
CA PRO A 285 21.38 -1.05 -10.47
C PRO A 285 21.80 -1.58 -9.09
N LEU A 286 21.21 -2.68 -8.62
CA LEU A 286 21.46 -3.26 -7.31
C LEU A 286 21.79 -4.75 -7.42
N ASP A 287 22.60 -5.26 -6.49
CA ASP A 287 22.83 -6.69 -6.36
C ASP A 287 21.61 -7.38 -5.76
N LEU A 288 20.80 -7.98 -6.62
CA LEU A 288 19.58 -8.71 -6.28
C LEU A 288 19.83 -9.90 -5.32
N LYS A 289 21.08 -10.38 -5.20
CA LYS A 289 21.45 -11.46 -4.27
C LYS A 289 21.30 -11.07 -2.80
N SER A 290 21.29 -9.77 -2.49
CA SER A 290 21.11 -9.28 -1.12
C SER A 290 19.63 -9.25 -0.67
N TYR A 291 18.70 -9.34 -1.62
CA TYR A 291 17.25 -9.27 -1.39
C TYR A 291 16.54 -10.61 -1.63
N SER A 292 17.29 -11.67 -1.95
CA SER A 292 16.77 -13.03 -2.12
C SER A 292 16.43 -13.65 -0.76
N VAL A 293 15.35 -13.20 -0.14
CA VAL A 293 14.67 -13.95 0.90
C VAL A 293 14.00 -15.13 0.18
N THR A 294 14.69 -16.29 0.19
CA THR A 294 14.11 -17.60 -0.18
C THR A 294 13.33 -17.64 -1.49
N ILE A 295 14.00 -17.57 -2.64
CA ILE A 295 13.33 -17.84 -3.91
C ILE A 295 14.20 -18.76 -4.76
N ASP A 296 13.90 -20.06 -4.70
CA ASP A 296 14.31 -21.09 -5.66
C ASP A 296 13.54 -20.93 -7.01
N GLN A 297 12.87 -19.80 -7.21
CA GLN A 297 12.21 -19.43 -8.45
C GLN A 297 13.16 -18.57 -9.29
N LYS A 298 13.39 -19.03 -10.51
CA LYS A 298 14.19 -18.35 -11.54
C LYS A 298 13.72 -16.89 -11.73
N LEU A 299 14.62 -15.91 -11.60
CA LEU A 299 14.40 -14.51 -12.02
C LEU A 299 13.76 -14.50 -13.42
N LYS A 300 12.49 -14.11 -13.52
CA LYS A 300 11.72 -14.19 -14.78
C LYS A 300 11.94 -12.97 -15.68
N GLY A 301 12.08 -11.78 -15.09
CA GLY A 301 12.14 -10.53 -15.82
C GLY A 301 12.63 -9.36 -14.98
N LEU A 302 13.44 -8.52 -15.62
CA LEU A 302 13.93 -7.25 -15.13
C LEU A 302 13.64 -6.22 -16.19
N TYR A 303 13.27 -5.03 -15.76
CA TYR A 303 12.79 -4.00 -16.67
C TYR A 303 13.31 -2.63 -16.32
N THR A 304 13.31 -1.76 -17.32
CA THR A 304 13.60 -0.34 -17.16
C THR A 304 12.56 0.52 -17.86
N PHE A 305 12.34 1.70 -17.32
CA PHE A 305 11.56 2.76 -17.91
C PHE A 305 12.27 4.09 -17.65
N LYS A 306 12.23 5.02 -18.60
CA LYS A 306 12.83 6.34 -18.44
C LYS A 306 11.76 7.40 -18.59
N ASN A 307 11.71 8.33 -17.65
CA ASN A 307 10.89 9.52 -17.74
C ASN A 307 11.67 10.73 -17.26
N ASP A 308 11.84 11.69 -18.17
CA ASP A 308 12.64 12.89 -17.95
C ASP A 308 14.06 12.52 -17.45
N ASP A 309 14.48 13.05 -16.30
CA ASP A 309 15.79 12.81 -15.69
C ASP A 309 15.81 11.61 -14.72
N LEU A 310 14.72 10.83 -14.68
CA LEU A 310 14.59 9.66 -13.82
C LEU A 310 14.64 8.36 -14.62
N THR A 311 15.37 7.39 -14.09
CA THR A 311 15.43 6.01 -14.60
C THR A 311 14.83 5.07 -13.56
N TYR A 312 13.82 4.33 -13.98
CA TYR A 312 13.07 3.39 -13.16
C TYR A 312 13.53 1.99 -13.52
N TYR A 313 13.64 1.14 -12.51
CA TYR A 313 13.96 -0.27 -12.63
C TYR A 313 12.95 -1.07 -11.84
N TYR A 314 12.51 -2.18 -12.42
CA TYR A 314 11.51 -3.05 -11.82
C TYR A 314 11.89 -4.51 -12.01
N SER A 315 11.55 -5.35 -11.03
CA SER A 315 11.67 -6.80 -11.13
C SER A 315 10.31 -7.46 -10.99
N ASP A 316 10.15 -8.65 -11.57
CA ASP A 316 8.92 -9.46 -11.40
C ASP A 316 8.61 -9.83 -9.93
N TYR A 317 9.54 -9.61 -9.00
CA TYR A 317 9.31 -9.79 -7.56
C TYR A 317 8.79 -8.53 -6.87
N GLY A 318 8.51 -7.46 -7.61
CA GLY A 318 8.06 -6.20 -7.03
C GLY A 318 9.20 -5.32 -6.51
N HIS A 319 10.45 -5.51 -6.95
CA HIS A 319 11.54 -4.61 -6.53
C HIS A 319 11.59 -3.38 -7.44
N LEU A 320 11.15 -2.24 -6.91
CA LEU A 320 11.16 -0.94 -7.61
C LEU A 320 12.35 -0.09 -7.15
N VAL A 321 13.14 0.36 -8.11
CA VAL A 321 14.27 1.27 -7.88
C VAL A 321 14.17 2.45 -8.82
N VAL A 322 14.35 3.67 -8.31
CA VAL A 322 14.37 4.90 -9.11
C VAL A 322 15.68 5.62 -8.88
N LEU A 323 16.37 5.96 -9.96
CA LEU A 323 17.61 6.72 -9.96
C LEU A 323 17.41 8.07 -10.66
N ASP A 324 18.14 9.10 -10.20
CA ASP A 324 18.28 10.34 -10.97
C ASP A 324 19.35 10.25 -12.07
N ALA A 325 19.51 11.34 -12.83
CA ALA A 325 20.52 11.47 -13.89
C ALA A 325 21.96 11.28 -13.38
N GLU A 326 22.23 11.53 -12.09
CA GLU A 326 23.52 11.31 -11.44
C GLU A 326 23.67 9.89 -10.88
N LYS A 327 22.71 9.00 -11.15
CA LYS A 327 22.61 7.62 -10.65
C LYS A 327 22.46 7.52 -9.13
N LYS A 328 22.00 8.59 -8.47
CA LYS A 328 21.66 8.54 -7.03
C LYS A 328 20.28 7.91 -6.87
N VAL A 329 20.16 7.02 -5.90
CA VAL A 329 18.90 6.37 -5.55
C VAL A 329 17.93 7.40 -4.97
N LYS A 330 16.76 7.52 -5.60
CA LYS A 330 15.62 8.32 -5.13
C LYS A 330 14.52 7.48 -4.53
N LEU A 331 14.41 6.22 -4.94
CA LEU A 331 13.48 5.26 -4.37
C LEU A 331 14.11 3.87 -4.47
N ASN A 332 13.95 3.07 -3.43
CA ASN A 332 14.33 1.67 -3.40
C ASN A 332 13.35 0.93 -2.49
N GLU A 333 12.43 0.20 -3.09
CA GLU A 333 11.28 -0.37 -2.40
C GLU A 333 10.98 -1.78 -2.90
N ILE A 334 10.65 -2.67 -1.96
CA ILE A 334 10.09 -3.98 -2.28
C ILE A 334 8.60 -3.89 -2.05
N LEU A 335 7.86 -4.08 -3.14
CA LEU A 335 6.42 -4.12 -3.16
C LEU A 335 5.94 -5.47 -2.62
N TYR A 336 5.04 -5.45 -1.65
CA TYR A 336 4.56 -6.64 -0.97
C TYR A 336 3.30 -7.21 -1.62
N GLN A 337 3.21 -8.54 -1.68
CA GLN A 337 2.00 -9.27 -2.05
C GLN A 337 1.49 -10.04 -0.83
N GLY A 338 0.18 -9.97 -0.58
CA GLY A 338 -0.48 -10.69 0.49
C GLY A 338 -1.96 -10.89 0.20
N GLU A 339 -2.71 -11.40 1.19
CA GLU A 339 -4.13 -11.74 1.02
C GLU A 339 -4.99 -10.52 0.58
N SER A 340 -4.54 -9.32 0.92
CA SER A 340 -5.27 -8.06 0.68
C SER A 340 -4.64 -7.17 -0.39
N ALA A 341 -3.53 -7.59 -1.01
CA ALA A 341 -2.84 -6.79 -2.01
C ALA A 341 -2.07 -7.66 -3.00
N SER A 342 -2.24 -7.39 -4.29
CA SER A 342 -1.51 -8.06 -5.37
C SER A 342 -0.78 -7.04 -6.24
N LEU A 343 0.31 -7.46 -6.90
CA LEU A 343 1.00 -6.60 -7.86
C LEU A 343 0.11 -6.39 -9.08
N ALA A 344 0.03 -5.14 -9.51
CA ALA A 344 -0.60 -4.76 -10.77
C ALA A 344 0.20 -5.31 -11.96
N PRO A 345 -0.46 -5.74 -13.05
CA PRO A 345 0.20 -6.10 -14.30
C PRO A 345 1.08 -4.95 -14.83
N ILE A 346 2.17 -5.34 -15.49
CA ILE A 346 3.08 -4.39 -16.17
C ILE A 346 2.81 -4.37 -17.66
N SER A 347 2.96 -3.20 -18.29
CA SER A 347 2.97 -3.10 -19.75
C SER A 347 4.40 -3.20 -20.30
N ILE A 348 4.66 -4.02 -21.32
CA ILE A 348 6.00 -4.30 -21.86
C ILE A 348 6.13 -3.86 -23.33
N VAL A 349 7.23 -3.19 -23.68
CA VAL A 349 7.53 -2.77 -25.07
C VAL A 349 7.59 -3.98 -26.00
N GLY A 350 6.81 -3.94 -27.08
CA GLY A 350 6.79 -4.99 -28.11
C GLY A 350 5.87 -6.17 -27.80
N GLU A 351 5.19 -6.16 -26.65
CA GLU A 351 4.17 -7.15 -26.30
C GLU A 351 2.76 -6.58 -26.54
N GLU A 352 1.77 -7.47 -26.68
CA GLU A 352 0.37 -7.06 -26.73
C GLU A 352 -0.05 -6.60 -25.34
N ASN A 353 -0.24 -5.29 -25.18
CA ASN A 353 -0.64 -4.67 -23.93
C ASN A 353 -2.08 -4.20 -24.05
N SER A 354 -2.89 -4.50 -23.05
CA SER A 354 -4.24 -3.96 -22.98
C SER A 354 -4.20 -2.44 -22.76
N GLU A 355 -4.80 -1.69 -23.68
CA GLU A 355 -4.95 -0.22 -23.60
C GLU A 355 -5.71 0.21 -22.34
N THR A 356 -6.54 -0.70 -21.80
CA THR A 356 -7.33 -0.52 -20.57
C THR A 356 -6.57 -0.91 -19.30
N GLU A 357 -5.49 -1.67 -19.39
CA GLU A 357 -4.66 -2.16 -18.26
C GLU A 357 -3.34 -1.39 -18.08
N LYS A 358 -3.15 -0.26 -18.77
CA LYS A 358 -2.02 0.64 -18.52
C LYS A 358 -2.20 1.31 -17.15
N GLU A 359 -1.83 0.60 -16.10
CA GLU A 359 -2.11 0.94 -14.71
C GLU A 359 -1.01 1.74 -14.05
N GLN A 360 0.24 1.52 -14.47
CA GLN A 360 1.40 2.14 -13.84
C GLN A 360 1.70 3.47 -14.51
N TRP A 361 1.80 4.52 -13.70
CA TRP A 361 2.05 5.88 -14.17
C TRP A 361 3.17 6.51 -13.37
N ALA A 362 3.96 7.35 -14.06
CA ALA A 362 4.97 8.19 -13.43
C ALA A 362 5.07 9.55 -14.11
N GLY A 363 5.47 10.57 -13.34
CA GLY A 363 5.68 11.92 -13.86
C GLY A 363 5.39 13.01 -12.84
N THR A 364 5.27 14.26 -13.32
CA THR A 364 4.94 15.40 -12.46
C THR A 364 3.44 15.64 -12.47
N LEU A 365 2.74 15.21 -11.42
CA LEU A 365 1.28 15.34 -11.34
C LEU A 365 0.84 16.69 -10.77
N PHE A 366 1.60 17.25 -9.84
CA PHE A 366 1.23 18.46 -9.10
C PHE A 366 2.25 19.58 -9.32
N LYS A 367 1.79 20.82 -9.26
CA LYS A 367 2.63 22.02 -9.33
C LYS A 367 3.51 22.09 -8.10
N ASP A 368 4.77 22.49 -8.31
CA ASP A 368 5.75 22.74 -7.25
C ASP A 368 5.98 21.55 -6.29
N LYS A 369 5.70 20.32 -6.77
CA LYS A 369 5.91 19.07 -6.04
C LYS A 369 6.80 18.13 -6.86
N SER A 370 7.47 17.22 -6.16
CA SER A 370 8.30 16.18 -6.78
C SER A 370 7.47 15.27 -7.68
N SER A 371 8.15 14.61 -8.63
CA SER A 371 7.56 13.57 -9.46
C SER A 371 6.96 12.46 -8.60
N VAL A 372 5.91 11.85 -9.10
CA VAL A 372 5.14 10.80 -8.43
C VAL A 372 5.14 9.52 -9.26
N LEU A 373 4.79 8.42 -8.61
CA LEU A 373 4.44 7.16 -9.25
C LEU A 373 3.30 6.45 -8.51
N PHE A 374 2.49 5.68 -9.22
CA PHE A 374 1.37 4.93 -8.67
C PHE A 374 0.90 3.83 -9.63
N GLY A 375 -0.03 3.00 -9.17
CA GLY A 375 -0.63 1.91 -9.97
C GLY A 375 0.15 0.60 -9.94
N PHE A 376 0.93 0.36 -8.89
CA PHE A 376 1.73 -0.86 -8.74
C PHE A 376 1.04 -1.97 -7.93
N HIS A 377 -0.08 -1.67 -7.27
CA HIS A 377 -0.84 -2.61 -6.48
C HIS A 377 -2.32 -2.51 -6.78
N TYR A 378 -2.99 -3.66 -6.77
CA TYR A 378 -4.40 -3.73 -6.42
C TYR A 378 -4.50 -3.96 -4.92
N VAL A 379 -5.34 -3.20 -4.24
CA VAL A 379 -5.62 -3.36 -2.82
C VAL A 379 -7.10 -3.68 -2.64
N SER A 380 -7.38 -4.70 -1.82
CA SER A 380 -8.74 -5.11 -1.47
C SER A 380 -9.28 -4.34 -0.27
N PHE A 381 -8.39 -3.81 0.58
CA PHE A 381 -8.70 -3.08 1.81
C PHE A 381 -7.78 -1.87 1.94
N GLY A 382 -8.33 -0.75 2.44
CA GLY A 382 -7.59 0.51 2.58
C GLY A 382 -7.63 1.38 1.33
N CYS A 383 -7.22 2.64 1.49
CA CYS A 383 -7.15 3.58 0.38
C CYS A 383 -5.82 3.52 -0.36
N PRO A 384 -5.84 3.69 -1.70
CA PRO A 384 -4.62 3.86 -2.46
C PRO A 384 -3.91 5.17 -2.07
N HIS A 385 -2.65 5.28 -2.48
CA HIS A 385 -1.89 6.51 -2.31
C HIS A 385 -1.02 6.77 -3.53
N ILE A 386 -0.65 8.04 -3.71
CA ILE A 386 0.27 8.48 -4.75
C ILE A 386 1.66 8.57 -4.13
N LYS A 387 2.60 7.73 -4.58
CA LYS A 387 3.96 7.74 -4.06
C LYS A 387 4.71 8.96 -4.58
N VAL A 388 5.39 9.68 -3.69
CA VAL A 388 6.29 10.78 -4.06
C VAL A 388 7.71 10.23 -4.22
N ILE A 389 8.36 10.59 -5.32
CA ILE A 389 9.75 10.16 -5.59
C ILE A 389 10.68 11.05 -4.77
N SER A 390 11.07 10.56 -3.60
CA SER A 390 12.02 11.20 -2.69
C SER A 390 12.77 10.16 -1.87
N ASN A 391 13.95 10.55 -1.36
CA ASN A 391 14.75 9.69 -0.48
C ASN A 391 14.06 9.39 0.87
N GLU A 392 13.03 10.15 1.23
CA GLU A 392 12.21 9.98 2.42
C GLU A 392 10.88 9.33 2.05
N PHE A 393 10.27 8.62 3.01
CA PHE A 393 8.96 8.03 2.83
C PHE A 393 7.90 9.14 2.78
N ASN A 394 7.46 9.48 1.58
CA ASN A 394 6.43 10.49 1.34
C ASN A 394 5.39 9.94 0.37
N TYR A 395 4.13 10.22 0.68
CA TYR A 395 3.01 9.86 -0.18
C TYR A 395 1.90 10.89 -0.04
N ILE A 396 1.16 11.10 -1.13
CA ILE A 396 -0.05 11.90 -1.11
C ILE A 396 -1.22 10.94 -0.88
N PRO A 397 -1.99 11.11 0.21
CA PRO A 397 -3.13 10.26 0.48
C PRO A 397 -4.22 10.50 -0.57
N ILE A 398 -4.79 9.42 -1.10
CA ILE A 398 -6.05 9.47 -1.81
C ILE A 398 -7.12 9.11 -0.78
N LEU A 399 -7.97 10.06 -0.44
CA LEU A 399 -9.09 9.81 0.44
C LEU A 399 -10.15 9.05 -0.34
N CYS A 400 -10.42 7.86 0.16
CA CYS A 400 -11.44 6.96 -0.33
C CYS A 400 -12.30 6.56 0.88
N ASP A 401 -13.56 6.23 0.66
CA ASP A 401 -14.39 5.69 1.73
C ASP A 401 -13.88 4.31 2.14
N ASN A 402 -13.20 4.22 3.29
CA ASN A 402 -12.66 2.95 3.75
C ASN A 402 -13.44 2.42 4.97
N ARG A 403 -14.76 2.26 4.82
CA ARG A 403 -15.66 1.65 5.82
C ARG A 403 -15.55 0.10 5.91
N HIS A 404 -14.43 -0.48 5.46
CA HIS A 404 -14.17 -1.92 5.49
C HIS A 404 -13.61 -2.41 6.82
#